data_AF-A0A0L7SWU0-F1
#
_entry.id   AF-A0A0L7SWU0-F1
#
_cell.length_a   1.000
_cell.length_b   1.000
_cell.length_c   1.000
_cell.angle_alpha   90.00
_cell.angle_beta   90.00
_cell.angle_gamma   90.00
#
_symmetry.space_group_name_H-M   'P 1'
#
loop_
_entity.id
_entity.type
_entity.pdbx_description
1 polymer ?
#
loop_
_entity_poly.entity_id
_entity_poly.type
_entity_poly.pdbx_seq_one_letter_code
_entity_poly.pdbx_strand_id
1 'polypeptide(L)' 'MRKAAESIDINKVLGGKTPYAGESEIAIAGGVLPKDIPGVTPIRADGNFARFSIVNIFKGKYE' A
#
# COMPACT_ATOMS: atom_id res chain seq x y z
N MET A 1 -14.86 -16.60 -0.70
CA MET A 1 -13.65 -15.92 -0.16
C MET A 1 -12.75 -15.54 -1.32
N ARG A 2 -12.41 -14.26 -1.51
CA ARG A 2 -11.29 -13.90 -2.39
C ARG A 2 -10.00 -14.23 -1.63
N LYS A 3 -9.16 -15.09 -2.23
CA LYS A 3 -7.81 -15.40 -1.72
C LYS A 3 -7.07 -14.07 -1.54
N ALA A 4 -6.32 -13.91 -0.46
CA ALA A 4 -5.46 -12.73 -0.29
C ALA A 4 -4.66 -12.54 -1.58
N ALA A 5 -4.72 -11.35 -2.16
CA ALA A 5 -4.03 -11.03 -3.40
C ALA A 5 -2.53 -11.33 -3.21
N GLU A 6 -1.96 -12.12 -4.12
CA GLU A 6 -0.53 -12.44 -4.07
C GLU A 6 0.26 -11.14 -4.21
N SER A 7 1.11 -10.86 -3.22
CA SER A 7 2.02 -9.73 -3.25
C SER A 7 3.25 -10.09 -4.06
N ILE A 8 3.58 -9.24 -5.03
CA ILE A 8 4.71 -9.43 -5.94
C ILE A 8 5.73 -8.36 -5.64
N ASP A 9 6.91 -8.78 -5.18
CA ASP A 9 8.08 -7.91 -5.03
C ASP A 9 8.68 -7.62 -6.41
N ILE A 10 8.52 -6.39 -6.89
CA ILE A 10 8.87 -6.00 -8.26
C ILE A 10 10.38 -6.10 -8.48
N ASN A 11 11.19 -5.73 -7.48
CA ASN A 11 12.64 -5.80 -7.59
C ASN A 11 13.13 -7.24 -7.65
N LYS A 12 12.51 -8.16 -6.91
CA LYS A 12 12.84 -9.59 -7.01
C LYS A 12 12.48 -10.19 -8.36
N VAL A 13 11.36 -9.78 -8.96
CA VAL A 13 10.87 -10.34 -10.22
C VAL A 13 11.59 -9.74 -11.43
N LEU A 14 11.77 -8.42 -11.46
CA LEU A 14 12.32 -7.71 -12.63
C LEU A 14 13.81 -7.41 -12.49
N GLY A 15 14.36 -7.38 -11.28
CA GLY A 15 15.75 -7.00 -11.02
C GLY A 15 16.06 -5.63 -11.62
N GLY A 16 17.21 -5.51 -12.29
CA GLY A 16 17.64 -4.26 -12.95
C GLY A 16 16.81 -3.84 -14.17
N LYS A 17 15.75 -4.59 -14.54
CA LYS A 17 14.84 -4.19 -15.63
C LYS A 17 13.73 -3.24 -15.17
N THR A 18 13.53 -3.06 -13.86
CA THR A 18 12.59 -2.06 -13.36
C THR A 18 13.18 -0.65 -13.53
N PRO A 19 12.43 0.32 -14.09
CA PRO A 19 12.89 1.71 -14.22
C PRO A 19 13.03 2.42 -12.87
N TYR A 20 12.46 1.85 -11.80
CA TYR A 20 12.44 2.42 -10.44
C TYR A 20 13.16 1.53 -9.42
N ALA A 21 14.37 1.05 -9.75
CA ALA A 21 15.13 0.12 -8.89
C ALA A 21 15.49 0.67 -7.50
N GLY A 22 15.41 1.99 -7.29
CA GLY A 22 15.60 2.62 -5.98
C GLY A 22 14.37 2.57 -5.08
N GLU A 23 13.20 2.23 -5.61
CA GLU A 23 11.96 2.10 -4.85
C GLU A 23 11.79 0.66 -4.34
N SER A 24 11.16 0.51 -3.17
CA SER A 24 10.76 -0.80 -2.64
C SER A 24 9.29 -1.06 -2.97
N GLU A 25 9.02 -1.41 -4.23
CA GLU A 25 7.65 -1.60 -4.73
C GLU A 25 7.14 -3.03 -4.53
N ILE A 26 5.91 -3.15 -4.02
CA ILE A 26 5.15 -4.40 -3.93
C ILE A 26 3.82 -4.24 -4.69
N ALA A 27 3.63 -5.02 -5.75
CA ALA A 27 2.38 -5.05 -6.49
C ALA A 27 1.38 -6.04 -5.86
N ILE A 28 0.13 -5.61 -5.71
CA ILE A 28 -0.95 -6.43 -5.16
C ILE A 28 -2.00 -6.65 -6.26
N ALA A 29 -2.01 -7.86 -6.83
CA ALA A 29 -2.87 -8.19 -7.96
C ALA A 29 -4.35 -8.15 -7.58
N GLY A 30 -5.15 -7.32 -8.26
CA GLY A 30 -6.56 -7.10 -7.90
C GLY A 30 -6.78 -6.03 -6.81
N GLY A 31 -5.72 -5.34 -6.39
CA GLY A 31 -5.78 -4.19 -5.49
C GLY A 31 -5.84 -4.54 -4.01
N VAL A 32 -5.79 -3.49 -3.17
CA VAL A 32 -5.88 -3.60 -1.71
C VAL A 32 -7.32 -3.39 -1.27
N LEU A 33 -7.87 -4.33 -0.50
CA LEU A 33 -9.22 -4.20 0.03
C LEU A 33 -9.24 -3.16 1.17
N PRO A 34 -10.34 -2.41 1.36
CA PRO A 34 -10.44 -1.42 2.44
C PRO A 34 -10.13 -2.00 3.83
N LYS A 35 -10.52 -3.25 4.10
CA LYS A 35 -10.23 -3.95 5.37
C LYS A 35 -8.73 -4.18 5.65
N ASP A 36 -7.91 -4.13 4.61
CA ASP A 36 -6.47 -4.35 4.70
C ASP A 36 -5.69 -3.02 4.77
N ILE A 37 -6.39 -1.87 4.70
CA ILE A 37 -5.82 -0.52 4.85
C ILE A 37 -6.04 -0.04 6.30
N PRO A 38 -5.00 0.12 7.13
CA PRO A 38 -5.14 0.52 8.54
C PRO A 38 -5.52 2.00 8.71
N GLY A 39 -5.18 2.86 7.77
CA GLY A 39 -5.37 4.32 7.87
C GLY A 39 -4.44 5.09 6.95
N VAL A 40 -4.35 6.41 7.16
CA VAL A 40 -3.50 7.32 6.39
C VAL A 40 -2.89 8.40 7.28
N THR A 41 -1.66 8.82 6.98
CA THR A 41 -1.02 10.01 7.57
C THR A 41 -0.90 11.07 6.47
N PRO A 42 -1.55 12.24 6.60
CA PRO A 42 -1.50 13.25 5.55
C PRO A 42 -0.14 13.93 5.47
N ILE A 43 0.24 14.31 4.26
CA ILE A 43 1.38 15.18 3.96
C ILE A 43 0.83 16.56 3.58
N ARG A 44 1.40 17.61 4.16
CA ARG A 44 1.08 19.00 3.86
C ARG A 44 1.66 19.38 2.50
N ALA A 45 1.18 20.49 1.93
CA ALA A 45 1.71 21.00 0.66
C ALA A 45 3.21 21.34 0.70
N ASP A 46 3.75 21.60 1.90
CA ASP A 46 5.18 21.83 2.16
C ASP A 46 6.02 20.54 2.24
N GLY A 47 5.41 19.37 2.04
CA GLY A 47 6.09 18.07 2.08
C GLY A 47 6.25 17.45 3.47
N ASN A 48 5.87 18.17 4.55
CA ASN A 48 5.96 17.64 5.91
C ASN A 48 4.69 16.89 6.35
N PHE A 49 4.85 15.95 7.28
CA PHE A 49 3.72 15.27 7.92
C PHE A 49 2.80 16.26 8.64
N ALA A 50 1.50 16.04 8.53
CA ALA A 50 0.47 16.83 9.22
C ALA A 50 0.41 16.60 10.75
N ARG A 51 1.29 15.75 11.31
CA ARG A 51 1.42 15.40 12.74
C ARG A 51 0.23 14.66 13.35
N PHE A 52 -0.68 14.11 12.53
CA PHE A 52 -1.74 13.21 12.96
C PHE A 52 -1.97 12.11 11.91
N SER A 53 -2.65 11.04 12.30
CA SER A 53 -3.08 9.96 11.41
C SER A 53 -4.59 9.74 11.52
N ILE A 54 -5.21 9.33 10.42
CA ILE A 54 -6.62 8.96 10.33
C ILE A 54 -6.70 7.45 10.26
N VAL A 55 -7.26 6.82 11.29
CA VAL A 55 -7.44 5.36 11.34
C VAL A 55 -8.65 4.97 10.51
N ASN A 56 -8.54 3.89 9.75
CA ASN A 56 -9.66 3.30 9.04
C ASN A 56 -10.53 2.48 9.99
N ILE A 57 -11.63 3.08 10.46
CA ILE A 57 -12.60 2.44 11.36
C ILE A 57 -13.47 1.38 10.68
N PHE A 58 -13.40 1.24 9.36
CA PHE A 58 -14.17 0.25 8.60
C PHE A 58 -13.43 -1.07 8.39
N LYS A 59 -12.28 -1.25 9.06
CA LYS A 59 -11.45 -2.46 8.96
C LYS A 59 -12.24 -3.78 9.12
N GLY A 60 -13.31 -3.78 9.92
CA GLY A 60 -14.17 -4.96 10.17
C GLY A 60 -15.55 -4.95 9.51
N LYS A 61 -15.87 -4.02 8.59
CA LYS A 61 -17.22 -3.93 7.98
C LYS A 61 -17.38 -4.70 6.66
N TYR A 62 -16.32 -5.32 6.15
CA TYR A 62 -16.30 -6.02 4.87
C TYR A 62 -15.98 -7.52 5.01
N GLU A 63 -16.27 -8.09 6.18
CA GLU A 63 -16.17 -9.53 6.48
C GLU A 63 -17.38 -10.30 5.92
#